data_AF-J9DRU3-F1
#
_entry.id   AF-J9DRU3-F1
#
_cell.length_a   1.000
_cell.length_b   1.000
_cell.length_c   1.000
_cell.angle_alpha   90.00
_cell.angle_beta   90.00
_cell.angle_gamma   90.00
#
_symmetry.space_group_name_H-M   'P 1'
#
loop_
_entity.id
_entity.type
_entity.pdbx_description
1 polymer ?
#
loop_
_entity_poly.entity_id
_entity_poly.type
_entity_poly.pdbx_seq_one_letter_code
_entity_poly.pdbx_strand_id
1 'polypeptide(L)'
;MATFVDILQSEDWLTEHAKEFAKEKVDAMSKKIGYPNYLDDLKLVDNDYKTYIVYDGNYYKTKFQFYHMYQKDILERIIKKVDRERWVAGAALVKCFFTVQIRMR
;
A
#
# COMPACT_ATOMS: atom_id res chain seq x y z
N MET A 1 6.81 1.58 -18.59
CA MET A 1 6.25 0.22 -18.63
C MET A 1 6.28 -0.31 -20.05
N ALA A 2 5.92 0.49 -21.07
CA ALA A 2 6.11 0.14 -22.49
C ALA A 2 7.49 -0.47 -22.79
N THR A 3 8.58 0.20 -22.40
CA THR A 3 9.94 -0.30 -22.62
C THR A 3 10.22 -1.68 -21.99
N PHE A 4 9.61 -1.99 -20.84
CA PHE A 4 9.78 -3.30 -20.22
C PHE A 4 9.00 -4.39 -20.98
N VAL A 5 7.82 -4.06 -21.50
CA VAL A 5 7.05 -4.96 -22.36
C VAL A 5 7.80 -5.22 -23.67
N ASP A 6 8.43 -4.20 -24.26
CA ASP A 6 9.21 -4.35 -25.50
C ASP A 6 10.41 -5.29 -25.30
N ILE A 7 11.15 -5.12 -24.18
CA ILE A 7 12.24 -6.04 -23.80
C ILE A 7 11.69 -7.46 -23.65
N LEU A 8 10.56 -7.62 -22.96
CA LEU A 8 9.96 -8.93 -22.69
C LEU A 8 9.53 -9.68 -23.96
N GLN A 9 9.15 -8.95 -25.03
CA GLN A 9 8.84 -9.54 -26.33
C GLN A 9 10.09 -10.00 -27.08
N SER A 10 11.22 -9.29 -26.92
CA SER A 10 12.50 -9.62 -27.57
C SER A 10 13.27 -10.80 -26.96
N GLU A 11 12.82 -11.34 -25.83
CA GLU A 11 13.51 -12.44 -25.15
C GLU A 11 13.20 -13.81 -25.78
N ASP A 12 14.22 -14.63 -25.99
CA ASP A 12 14.09 -15.96 -26.62
C ASP A 12 13.90 -17.12 -25.62
N TRP A 13 14.15 -16.87 -24.33
CA TRP A 13 14.07 -17.91 -23.29
C TRP A 13 12.66 -18.13 -22.72
N LEU A 14 11.72 -17.22 -23.02
CA LEU A 14 10.33 -17.31 -22.60
C LEU A 14 9.46 -17.85 -23.74
N THR A 15 8.51 -18.73 -23.42
CA THR A 15 7.46 -19.13 -24.35
C THR A 15 6.48 -17.98 -24.58
N GLU A 16 5.85 -17.93 -25.76
CA GLU A 16 4.86 -16.88 -26.09
C GLU A 16 3.74 -16.78 -25.05
N HIS A 17 3.22 -17.90 -24.56
CA HIS A 17 2.22 -17.92 -23.49
C HIS A 17 2.73 -17.28 -22.18
N ALA A 18 3.99 -17.51 -21.81
CA ALA A 18 4.58 -16.87 -20.63
C ALA A 18 4.77 -15.37 -20.83
N LYS A 19 5.10 -14.95 -22.06
CA LYS A 19 5.23 -13.52 -22.41
C LYS A 19 3.90 -12.78 -22.29
N GLU A 20 2.82 -13.38 -22.76
CA GLU A 20 1.46 -12.85 -22.65
C GLU A 20 1.06 -12.64 -21.18
N PHE A 21 1.24 -13.66 -20.33
CA PHE A 21 0.91 -13.55 -18.91
C PHE A 21 1.75 -12.50 -18.18
N ALA A 22 3.03 -12.38 -18.52
CA ALA A 22 3.89 -11.36 -17.95
C ALA A 22 3.48 -9.95 -18.40
N LYS A 23 3.03 -9.78 -19.65
CA LYS A 23 2.45 -8.52 -20.15
C LYS A 23 1.19 -8.15 -19.38
N GLU A 24 0.26 -9.08 -19.19
CA GLU A 24 -0.95 -8.85 -18.38
C GLU A 24 -0.60 -8.39 -16.96
N LYS A 25 0.41 -9.01 -16.35
CA LYS A 25 0.90 -8.62 -15.02
C LYS A 25 1.44 -7.20 -15.02
N VAL A 26 2.19 -6.81 -16.05
CA VAL A 26 2.75 -5.45 -16.18
C VAL A 26 1.66 -4.42 -16.36
N ASP A 27 0.68 -4.69 -17.20
CA ASP A 27 -0.45 -3.80 -17.46
C ASP A 27 -1.36 -3.65 -16.23
N ALA A 28 -1.46 -4.70 -15.41
CA ALA A 28 -2.21 -4.65 -14.16
C ALA A 28 -1.49 -3.88 -13.02
N MET A 29 -0.19 -3.58 -13.14
CA MET A 29 0.59 -2.90 -12.10
C MET A 29 0.11 -1.46 -11.87
N SER A 30 -0.26 -1.15 -10.62
CA SER A 30 -0.59 0.21 -10.17
C SER A 30 0.64 0.92 -9.62
N LYS A 31 0.76 2.22 -9.87
CA LYS A 31 1.84 3.06 -9.32
C LYS A 31 1.27 4.00 -8.26
N LYS A 32 1.99 4.15 -7.16
CA LYS A 32 1.69 5.09 -6.08
C LYS A 32 2.90 6.00 -5.92
N ILE A 33 2.72 7.31 -6.13
CA ILE A 33 3.82 8.29 -6.26
C ILE A 33 3.58 9.42 -5.27
N GLY A 34 4.60 9.75 -4.46
CA GLY A 34 4.51 10.81 -3.46
C GLY A 34 3.72 10.34 -2.24
N TYR A 35 2.43 10.70 -2.18
CA TYR A 35 1.59 10.46 -1.02
C TYR A 35 0.13 10.11 -1.40
N PRO A 36 -0.63 9.47 -0.50
CA PRO A 36 -2.04 9.14 -0.76
C PRO A 36 -2.94 10.38 -0.90
N ASN A 37 -3.81 10.40 -1.92
CA ASN A 37 -4.75 11.51 -2.17
C ASN A 37 -5.66 11.85 -0.97
N TYR A 38 -5.95 10.89 -0.08
CA TYR A 38 -6.81 11.16 1.08
C TYR A 38 -6.17 12.15 2.06
N LEU A 39 -4.84 12.33 2.01
CA LEU A 39 -4.15 13.32 2.84
C LEU A 39 -4.45 14.77 2.43
N ASP A 40 -5.00 14.99 1.22
CA ASP A 40 -5.46 16.32 0.79
C ASP A 40 -6.81 16.70 1.45
N ASP A 41 -7.53 15.74 2.05
CA ASP A 41 -8.80 15.98 2.75
C ASP A 41 -8.63 15.83 4.27
N LEU A 42 -8.62 16.97 4.97
CA LEU A 42 -8.50 17.04 6.43
C LEU A 42 -9.54 16.17 7.16
N LYS A 43 -10.77 16.05 6.64
CA LYS A 43 -11.83 15.26 7.30
C LYS A 43 -11.53 13.77 7.25
N LEU A 44 -10.94 13.30 6.15
CA LEU A 44 -10.53 11.90 6.02
C LEU A 44 -9.38 11.60 6.98
N VAL A 45 -8.41 12.51 7.07
CA VAL A 45 -7.30 12.40 8.02
C VAL A 45 -7.81 12.39 9.46
N ASP A 46 -8.67 13.32 9.85
CA ASP A 46 -9.25 13.37 11.20
C ASP A 46 -10.03 12.10 11.54
N ASN A 47 -10.77 11.55 10.57
CA ASN A 47 -11.52 10.31 10.77
C ASN A 47 -10.60 9.08 10.96
N ASP A 48 -9.44 9.05 10.31
CA ASP A 48 -8.43 7.98 10.50
C ASP A 48 -7.82 8.02 11.91
N TYR A 49 -7.64 9.22 12.47
CA TYR A 49 -7.04 9.41 13.80
C TYR A 49 -8.04 9.56 14.95
N LYS A 50 -9.36 9.53 14.69
CA LYS A 50 -10.41 9.81 15.69
C LYS A 50 -10.37 8.96 16.96
N THR A 51 -9.81 7.75 16.88
CA THR A 51 -9.71 6.81 18.01
C THR A 51 -8.38 6.92 18.75
N TYR A 52 -7.40 7.66 18.21
CA TYR A 52 -6.13 7.91 18.86
C TYR A 52 -6.28 9.06 19.85
N ILE A 53 -5.76 8.86 21.07
CA ILE A 53 -5.84 9.84 22.15
C ILE A 53 -4.43 10.12 22.63
N VAL A 54 -4.07 11.40 22.61
CA VAL A 54 -2.79 11.90 23.12
C VAL A 54 -2.99 12.41 24.54
N TYR A 55 -2.10 12.01 25.45
CA TYR A 55 -2.09 12.46 26.83
C TYR A 55 -0.88 13.37 27.05
N ASP A 56 -1.12 14.68 27.12
CA ASP A 56 -0.08 15.68 27.31
C ASP A 56 0.74 15.41 28.58
N GLY A 57 2.05 15.52 28.46
CA GLY A 57 3.00 15.23 29.55
C GLY A 57 3.14 13.74 29.91
N ASN A 58 2.35 12.83 29.30
CA ASN A 58 2.42 11.40 29.58
C ASN A 58 2.72 10.59 28.32
N TYR A 59 4.01 10.54 27.98
CA TYR A 59 4.53 9.80 26.82
C TYR A 59 4.19 8.31 26.87
N TYR A 60 4.38 7.65 28.02
CA TYR A 60 4.13 6.21 28.13
C TYR A 60 2.66 5.86 27.91
N LYS A 61 1.74 6.61 28.53
CA LYS A 61 0.31 6.40 28.35
C LYS A 61 -0.11 6.62 26.90
N THR A 62 0.40 7.67 26.26
CA THR A 62 0.17 7.94 24.82
C THR A 62 0.70 6.80 23.95
N LYS A 63 1.91 6.30 24.23
CA LYS A 63 2.52 5.21 23.48
C LYS A 63 1.75 3.89 23.59
N PHE A 64 1.26 3.55 24.78
CA PHE A 64 0.42 2.36 24.97
C PHE A 64 -0.96 2.51 24.33
N GLN A 65 -1.53 3.72 24.34
CA GLN A 65 -2.76 4.02 23.60
C GLN A 65 -2.57 3.75 22.11
N PHE A 66 -1.47 4.24 21.53
CA PHE A 66 -1.14 4.02 20.13
C PHE A 66 -1.00 2.53 19.81
N TYR A 67 -0.27 1.77 20.61
CA TYR A 67 -0.14 0.32 20.40
C TYR A 67 -1.47 -0.42 20.46
N HIS A 68 -2.32 -0.07 21.43
CA HIS A 68 -3.63 -0.69 21.58
C HIS A 68 -4.52 -0.43 20.36
N MET A 69 -4.57 0.82 19.88
CA MET A 69 -5.35 1.17 18.68
C MET A 69 -4.78 0.53 17.41
N TYR A 70 -3.46 0.50 17.26
CA TYR A 70 -2.82 -0.13 16.11
C TYR A 70 -3.12 -1.64 16.03
N GLN A 71 -3.06 -2.35 17.16
CA GLN A 71 -3.41 -3.77 17.21
C GLN A 71 -4.90 -3.99 16.88
N LYS A 72 -5.79 -3.16 17.43
CA LYS A 72 -7.23 -3.22 17.16
C LYS A 72 -7.51 -3.05 15.66
N ASP A 73 -6.90 -2.04 15.04
CA ASP A 73 -7.05 -1.76 13.61
C ASP A 73 -6.55 -2.91 12.72
N ILE A 74 -5.45 -3.57 13.08
CA ILE A 74 -5.00 -4.79 12.38
C ILE A 74 -6.02 -5.92 12.52
N LEU A 75 -6.50 -6.18 13.74
CA LEU A 75 -7.45 -7.28 14.00
C LEU A 75 -8.79 -7.06 13.28
N GLU A 76 -9.29 -5.83 13.25
CA GLU A 76 -10.51 -5.49 12.53
C GLU A 76 -10.42 -5.72 11.01
N ARG A 77 -9.20 -5.76 10.45
CA ARG A 77 -9.00 -5.99 9.02
C ARG A 77 -9.08 -7.45 8.63
N ILE A 78 -8.93 -8.38 9.57
CA ILE A 78 -8.98 -9.83 9.28
C ILE A 78 -10.32 -10.20 8.61
N ILE A 79 -11.40 -9.52 9.00
CA ILE A 79 -12.76 -9.75 8.46
C ILE A 79 -13.11 -8.82 7.29
N LYS A 80 -12.27 -7.83 6.97
CA LYS A 80 -12.53 -6.86 5.90
C LYS A 80 -11.84 -7.33 4.61
N LYS A 81 -12.40 -6.96 3.46
CA LYS A 81 -11.75 -7.18 2.17
C LYS A 81 -10.45 -6.38 2.10
N VAL A 82 -9.43 -6.93 1.44
CA VAL A 82 -8.16 -6.24 1.21
C VAL A 82 -8.39 -4.95 0.44
N ASP A 83 -8.02 -3.83 1.07
CA ASP A 83 -8.00 -2.51 0.43
C ASP A 83 -6.77 -2.39 -0.47
N ARG A 84 -7.01 -2.27 -1.77
CA ARG A 84 -5.96 -2.16 -2.80
C ARG A 84 -5.42 -0.73 -2.94
N GLU A 85 -6.17 0.27 -2.49
CA GLU A 85 -5.76 1.68 -2.52
C GLU A 85 -4.88 2.06 -1.32
N ARG A 86 -4.86 1.22 -0.28
CA ARG A 86 -3.96 1.36 0.86
C ARG A 86 -2.48 1.42 0.47
N TRP A 87 -1.77 2.38 1.02
CA TRP A 87 -0.33 2.51 0.86
C TRP A 87 0.43 1.60 1.83
N VAL A 88 1.52 1.02 1.34
CA VAL A 88 2.38 0.08 2.10
C VAL A 88 3.40 0.85 2.94
N ALA A 89 3.72 2.07 2.52
CA ALA A 89 4.72 2.94 3.08
C ALA A 89 4.19 4.37 3.16
N GLY A 90 4.58 5.10 4.21
CA GLY A 90 4.30 6.52 4.33
C GLY A 90 5.15 7.36 3.36
N ALA A 91 4.68 8.57 3.06
CA ALA A 91 5.33 9.48 2.11
C ALA A 91 6.71 9.99 2.60
N ALA A 92 6.90 10.10 3.92
CA ALA A 92 8.14 10.57 4.54
C ALA A 92 9.20 9.46 4.67
N LEU A 93 9.33 8.60 3.66
CA LEU A 93 10.34 7.54 3.60
C LEU A 93 11.20 7.70 2.35
N VAL A 94 12.52 7.72 2.53
CA VAL A 94 13.47 7.73 1.41
C VAL A 94 13.69 6.29 0.93
N LYS A 95 12.67 5.71 0.27
CA LYS A 95 12.69 4.33 -0.24
C LYS A 95 11.61 4.10 -1.30
N CYS A 96 11.74 3.00 -2.05
CA CYS A 96 10.69 2.48 -2.93
C CYS A 96 10.36 1.02 -2.58
N PHE A 97 9.13 0.60 -2.88
CA PHE A 97 8.61 -0.73 -2.54
C PHE A 97 7.83 -1.32 -3.72
N PHE A 98 7.79 -2.65 -3.79
CA PHE A 98 6.96 -3.43 -4.72
C PHE A 98 6.19 -4.50 -3.95
N THR A 99 4.89 -4.63 -4.20
CA THR A 99 4.03 -5.62 -3.53
C THR A 99 3.31 -6.51 -4.52
N VAL A 100 3.46 -7.82 -4.34
CA VAL A 100 2.92 -8.85 -5.23
C VAL A 100 1.42 -9.08 -5.03
N GLN A 101 0.93 -8.96 -3.80
CA GLN A 101 -0.37 -9.47 -3.38
C GLN A 101 -1.56 -8.54 -3.69
N ILE A 102 -1.30 -7.28 -4.04
CA ILE A 102 -2.39 -6.29 -4.17
C ILE A 102 -3.23 -6.55 -5.44
N ARG A 103 -2.74 -7.31 -6.44
CA ARG A 103 -3.46 -7.53 -7.70
C ARG A 103 -3.32 -8.90 -8.41
N MET A 104 -2.62 -9.88 -7.83
CA MET A 104 -2.81 -11.25 -8.32
C MET A 104 -4.22 -11.71 -7.93
N ARG A 105 -4.95 -12.28 -8.92
CA ARG A 105 -6.35 -12.73 -8.77
C ARG A 105 -6.52 -13.68 -7.61
#